data_AF-A0A6G3WMH8-F1
#
_entry.id   AF-A0A6G3WMH8-F1
#
_cell.length_a   1.000
_cell.length_b   1.000
_cell.length_c   1.000
_cell.angle_alpha   90.00
_cell.angle_beta   90.00
_cell.angle_gamma   90.00
#
_symmetry.space_group_name_H-M   'P 1'
#
loop_
_entity.id
_entity.type
_entity.pdbx_description
1 polymer ?
#
loop_
_entity_poly.entity_id
_entity_poly.type
_entity_poly.pdbx_seq_one_letter_code
_entity_poly.pdbx_strand_id
1 'polypeptide(L)' 'MVDWLMSGKFERFPNLRIMYAEGQIGWIPYILERADVVWEENRAWGGVAEKVHRPPSELFAEHVYGCFFDDAFGL' A
#
# COMPACT_ATOMS: atom_id res chain seq x y z
N MET A 1 5.36 0.87 4.52
CA MET A 1 4.48 0.47 3.40
C MET A 1 3.53 1.59 3.03
N VAL A 2 2.73 2.09 3.98
CA VAL A 2 1.73 3.14 3.73
C VAL A 2 2.35 4.43 3.18
N ASP A 3 3.55 4.82 3.63
CA ASP A 3 4.25 5.99 3.07
C ASP A 3 4.44 5.89 1.56
N TRP A 4 4.77 4.71 1.04
CA TRP A 4 4.89 4.50 -0.40
C TRP A 4 3.55 4.69 -1.10
N LEU A 5 2.49 4.07 -0.58
CA LEU A 5 1.14 4.12 -1.14
C LEU A 5 0.58 5.56 -1.15
N MET A 6 0.90 6.37 -0.13
CA MET A 6 0.38 7.74 0.01
C MET A 6 1.29 8.82 -0.61
N SER A 7 2.48 8.45 -1.10
CA SER A 7 3.48 9.41 -1.59
C SER A 7 3.27 9.91 -3.02
N GLY A 8 2.44 9.24 -3.82
CA GLY A 8 2.32 9.46 -5.28
C GLY A 8 3.53 8.98 -6.09
N LYS A 9 4.47 8.25 -5.47
CA LYS A 9 5.68 7.78 -6.17
C LYS A 9 5.37 6.69 -7.20
N PHE A 10 4.37 5.84 -6.96
CA PHE A 10 3.98 4.80 -7.90
C PHE A 10 3.36 5.36 -9.18
N GLU A 11 2.59 6.45 -9.10
CA GLU A 11 2.11 7.15 -10.29
C GLU A 11 3.22 7.86 -11.05
N ARG A 12 4.17 8.47 -10.33
CA ARG A 12 5.34 9.11 -10.95
C ARG A 12 6.28 8.10 -11.60
N PHE A 13 6.38 6.89 -11.07
CA PHE A 13 7.28 5.83 -11.52
C PHE A 13 6.51 4.52 -11.69
N PRO A 14 5.76 4.34 -12.79
CA PRO A 14 4.82 3.23 -12.97
C PRO A 14 5.49 1.84 -13.04
N ASN A 15 6.81 1.78 -13.20
CA ASN A 15 7.56 0.53 -13.22
C ASN A 15 8.31 0.24 -11.90
N LEU A 16 8.21 1.11 -10.89
CA LEU A 16 8.87 0.93 -9.60
C LEU A 16 8.23 -0.24 -8.86
N ARG A 17 9.04 -1.22 -8.44
CA ARG A 17 8.59 -2.34 -7.61
C ARG A 17 9.34 -2.34 -6.29
N ILE A 18 8.63 -2.65 -5.21
CA ILE A 18 9.17 -2.69 -3.86
C ILE A 18 8.91 -4.06 -3.27
N MET A 19 9.90 -4.62 -2.58
CA MET A 19 9.74 -5.89 -1.86
C MET A 19 10.05 -5.70 -0.38
N TYR A 20 9.16 -6.19 0.46
CA TYR A 20 9.38 -6.32 1.89
C TYR A 20 9.93 -7.71 2.21
N ALA A 21 11.24 -7.78 2.44
CA ALA A 21 11.91 -8.99 2.89
C ALA A 21 11.64 -9.23 4.39
N GLU A 22 11.39 -10.49 4.75
CA GLU A 22 11.24 -10.96 6.14
C GLU A 22 10.15 -10.23 6.95
N GLY A 23 9.16 -9.64 6.27
CA GLY A 23 8.08 -8.89 6.91
C GLY A 23 6.87 -9.71 7.32
N GLN A 24 6.78 -10.97 6.88
CA GLN A 24 5.53 -11.77 6.90
C GLN A 24 4.39 -11.03 6.16
N ILE A 25 3.19 -11.61 6.09
CA ILE A 25 2.09 -11.04 5.27
C ILE A 25 0.75 -10.92 6.01
N GLY A 26 0.57 -11.50 7.20
CA GLY A 26 -0.70 -11.48 7.94
C GLY A 26 -1.20 -10.08 8.35
N TRP A 27 -0.31 -9.09 8.43
CA TRP A 27 -0.69 -7.70 8.72
C TRP A 27 -1.17 -6.92 7.48
N ILE A 28 -0.89 -7.42 6.27
CA ILE A 28 -1.13 -6.70 5.01
C ILE A 28 -2.62 -6.44 4.80
N PRO A 29 -3.54 -7.43 4.93
CA PRO A 29 -4.96 -7.19 4.71
C PRO A 29 -5.52 -6.07 5.60
N TYR A 30 -5.17 -6.09 6.89
CA TYR A 30 -5.59 -5.04 7.83
C TYR A 30 -5.09 -3.65 7.43
N ILE A 31 -3.79 -3.52 7.11
CA ILE A 31 -3.27 -2.20 6.74
C ILE A 31 -3.86 -1.69 5.43
N LEU A 32 -4.09 -2.55 4.43
CA LEU A 32 -4.71 -2.13 3.17
C LEU A 32 -6.14 -1.64 3.37
N GLU A 33 -6.95 -2.36 4.15
CA GLU A 33 -8.31 -1.91 4.50
C GLU A 33 -8.28 -0.52 5.16
N ARG A 34 -7.40 -0.34 6.16
CA ARG A 34 -7.26 0.95 6.87
C ARG A 34 -6.74 2.06 5.96
N ALA A 35 -5.79 1.76 5.08
CA ALA A 35 -5.23 2.72 4.14
C ALA A 35 -6.28 3.19 3.13
N ASP A 36 -7.10 2.28 2.60
CA ASP A 36 -8.19 2.62 1.67
C ASP A 36 -9.25 3.49 2.35
N VAL A 37 -9.66 3.18 3.58
CA VAL A 37 -10.61 4.01 4.35
C VAL A 37 -10.05 5.42 4.56
N VAL A 38 -8.79 5.54 4.99
CA VAL A 38 -8.15 6.85 5.17
C VAL A 38 -8.04 7.61 3.85
N TRP A 39 -7.71 6.92 2.76
CA TRP A 39 -7.66 7.53 1.43
C TRP A 39 -9.04 8.04 1.01
N GLU A 40 -10.09 7.22 1.10
CA GLU A 40 -11.45 7.61 0.69
C GLU A 40 -11.97 8.79 1.52
N GLU A 41 -11.86 8.70 2.84
CA GLU A 41 -12.48 9.67 3.76
C GLU A 41 -11.64 10.93 3.97
N ASN A 42 -10.30 10.85 3.87
CA ASN A 42 -9.41 11.91 4.36
C ASN A 42 -8.38 12.42 3.32
N ARG A 43 -8.35 11.90 2.08
CA ARG A 43 -7.34 12.32 1.08
C ARG A 43 -7.29 13.82 0.80
N ALA A 44 -8.43 14.52 0.89
CA ALA A 44 -8.53 15.96 0.68
C ALA A 44 -7.81 16.77 1.78
N TRP A 45 -7.88 16.32 3.03
CA TRP A 45 -7.23 16.97 4.17
C TRP A 45 -5.77 16.54 4.32
N GLY A 46 -5.44 15.31 3.94
CA GLY A 46 -4.09 14.73 4.07
C GLY A 46 -3.07 15.22 3.04
N GLY A 47 -3.45 16.07 2.08
CA GLY A 47 -2.57 16.49 0.98
C GLY A 47 -2.14 15.34 0.07
N VAL A 48 -2.99 14.30 -0.01
CA VAL A 48 -2.81 13.07 -0.79
C VAL A 48 -3.68 13.09 -2.05
N ALA A 49 -4.83 13.79 -2.04
CA ALA A 49 -5.80 13.81 -3.14
C ALA A 49 -5.20 14.14 -4.51
N GLU A 50 -4.27 15.09 -4.57
CA GLU A 50 -3.62 15.53 -5.82
C GLU A 50 -2.45 14.63 -6.27
N LYS A 51 -2.06 13.65 -5.44
CA LYS A 51 -0.87 12.81 -5.66
C LYS A 51 -1.21 11.34 -5.90
N VAL A 52 -2.32 10.88 -5.33
CA VAL A 52 -2.73 9.49 -5.31
C VAL A 52 -4.20 9.44 -5.71
N HIS A 53 -4.43 9.09 -6.97
CA HIS A 53 -5.72 9.11 -7.64
C HIS A 53 -6.42 7.76 -7.60
N ARG A 54 -5.69 6.70 -7.22
CA ARG A 54 -6.16 5.32 -7.13
C ARG A 54 -6.11 4.81 -5.68
N PRO A 55 -6.97 3.85 -5.30
CA PRO A 55 -6.93 3.25 -3.98
C PRO A 55 -5.54 2.68 -3.64
N PRO A 56 -5.06 2.86 -2.39
CA PRO A 56 -3.83 2.24 -1.90
C PRO A 56 -3.75 0.72 -2.13
N SER A 57 -4.85 -0.02 -2.00
CA SER A 57 -4.89 -1.46 -2.28
C SER A 57 -4.56 -1.81 -3.73
N GLU A 58 -5.03 -1.02 -4.71
CA GLU A 58 -4.67 -1.21 -6.12
C GLU A 58 -3.19 -0.95 -6.36
N LEU A 59 -2.65 0.13 -5.78
CA LEU A 59 -1.23 0.45 -5.89
C LEU A 59 -0.36 -0.63 -5.24
N PHE A 60 -0.80 -1.19 -4.12
CA PHE A 60 -0.12 -2.31 -3.48
C PHE A 60 -0.06 -3.51 -4.41
N ALA A 61 -1.20 -3.91 -5.01
CA ALA A 61 -1.28 -5.08 -5.89
C ALA A 61 -0.36 -4.98 -7.12
N GLU A 62 -0.13 -3.77 -7.63
CA GLU A 62 0.74 -3.54 -8.80
C GLU A 62 2.22 -3.42 -8.47
N HIS A 63 2.55 -2.84 -7.31
CA HIS A 63 3.92 -2.37 -7.03
C HIS A 63 4.62 -3.04 -5.85
N VAL A 64 3.90 -3.71 -4.96
CA VAL A 64 4.46 -4.18 -3.68
C VAL A 64 4.39 -5.70 -3.57
N TYR A 65 5.52 -6.28 -3.20
CA TYR A 65 5.67 -7.71 -2.95
C TYR A 65 6.04 -7.97 -1.50
N GLY A 66 5.44 -8.98 -0.89
CA GLY A 66 5.76 -9.47 0.45
C GLY A 66 6.54 -10.77 0.42
N CYS A 67 7.30 -11.04 1.48
CA CYS A 67 7.96 -12.31 1.73
C CYS A 67 7.48 -12.88 3.07
N PHE A 68 7.20 -14.18 3.10
CA PHE A 68 6.80 -14.91 4.31
C PHE A 68 7.52 -16.26 4.37
N PHE A 69 7.57 -16.86 5.57
CA PHE A 69 8.14 -18.19 5.78
C PHE A 69 7.13 -19.14 6.40
N ASP A 70 6.73 -18.86 7.65
CA ASP A 70 5.73 -19.60 8.40
C ASP A 70 4.81 -18.57 9.06
N ASP A 71 3.72 -18.25 8.37
CA ASP A 71 2.77 -17.21 8.76
C ASP A 71 1.33 -17.74 8.60
N ALA A 72 0.84 -18.42 9.63
CA ALA A 72 -0.50 -18.97 9.64
C ALA A 72 -1.61 -17.91 9.52
N PHE A 73 -1.33 -16.65 9.89
CA PHE A 73 -2.30 -15.55 9.76
C PHE A 73 -2.22 -14.87 8.40
N GLY A 74 -1.16 -15.12 7.64
CA GLY A 74 -0.92 -14.57 6.31
C GLY A 74 -1.34 -15.46 5.15
N LEU A 75 -1.50 -16.76 5.39
CA LEU A 75 -2.03 -17.77 4.45
C LEU A 75 -3.57 -17.76 4.42
#